data_AF-A0A1Y1MH39-F1
#
_entry.id   AF-A0A1Y1MH39-F1
#
_cell.length_a   1.000
_cell.length_b   1.000
_cell.length_c   1.000
_cell.angle_alpha   90.00
_cell.angle_beta   90.00
_cell.angle_gamma   90.00
#
_symmetry.space_group_name_H-M   'P 1'
#
loop_
_entity.id
_entity.type
_entity.pdbx_description
1 polymer ?
#
loop_
_entity_poly.entity_id
_entity_poly.type
_entity_poly.pdbx_seq_one_letter_code
_entity_poly.pdbx_strand_id
1 'polypeptide(L)'
;MVLSEFRRYLNPAQVMDLSERPPAVILQWSILIAPQPVKMMVAGGDGTVAWILSAAQKLDLDPDPAVGIIPLGTGNDLSRVLGWGSEHSSDLDLHSVLELVQRAKTGLLDRWSVEILTHRQLSHLGIRMSKTDIYMYNYISIGVDAQVTLDFHRARSSRFYPFGSRFFNKMLYLGFGTQQVVAADCKNLEQRLNLYLDGVQVDLPELESIVILNIASWGAGVNLWGINKC
;
A
#
# COMPACT_ATOMS: atom_id res chain seq x y z
N MET A 1 -21.84 -6.75 0.94
CA MET A 1 -21.94 -7.40 -0.38
C MET A 1 -20.82 -8.41 -0.59
N VAL A 2 -19.54 -8.04 -0.50
CA VAL A 2 -18.43 -9.01 -0.67
C VAL A 2 -18.46 -10.14 0.37
N LEU A 3 -18.47 -9.82 1.67
CA LEU A 3 -18.51 -10.85 2.73
C LEU A 3 -19.72 -11.77 2.63
N SER A 4 -20.90 -11.22 2.31
CA SER A 4 -22.13 -12.00 2.16
C SER A 4 -22.08 -12.96 0.98
N GLU A 5 -21.45 -12.57 -0.14
CA GLU A 5 -21.25 -13.48 -1.27
C GLU A 5 -20.30 -14.62 -0.89
N PHE A 6 -19.12 -14.33 -0.31
CA PHE A 6 -18.18 -15.39 0.07
C PHE A 6 -18.76 -16.36 1.11
N ARG A 7 -19.57 -15.87 2.07
CA ARG A 7 -20.26 -16.73 3.07
C ARG A 7 -21.30 -17.67 2.47
N ARG A 8 -21.75 -17.46 1.22
CA ARG A 8 -22.65 -18.41 0.53
C ARG A 8 -21.94 -19.66 0.02
N TYR A 9 -20.64 -19.55 -0.26
CA TYR A 9 -19.86 -20.60 -0.93
C TYR A 9 -18.76 -21.20 -0.06
N LEU A 10 -18.25 -20.44 0.92
CA LEU A 10 -17.23 -20.89 1.86
C LEU A 10 -17.81 -21.14 3.24
N ASN A 11 -17.13 -21.96 4.03
CA ASN A 11 -17.48 -22.14 5.43
C ASN A 11 -17.38 -20.78 6.16
N PRO A 12 -18.35 -20.38 7.01
CA PRO A 12 -18.27 -19.13 7.76
C PRO A 12 -16.97 -18.94 8.55
N ALA A 13 -16.33 -20.02 9.02
CA ALA A 13 -15.04 -19.97 9.70
C ALA A 13 -13.87 -19.52 8.79
N GLN A 14 -14.03 -19.60 7.47
CA GLN A 14 -13.05 -19.19 6.46
C GLN A 14 -13.24 -17.75 5.98
N VAL A 15 -14.34 -17.08 6.35
CA VAL A 15 -14.66 -15.72 5.90
C VAL A 15 -14.63 -14.75 7.08
N MET A 16 -13.54 -13.99 7.17
CA MET A 16 -13.25 -13.11 8.30
C MET A 16 -13.34 -11.63 7.92
N ASP A 17 -13.84 -10.81 8.85
CA ASP A 17 -13.96 -9.36 8.68
C ASP A 17 -12.85 -8.65 9.48
N LEU A 18 -12.03 -7.86 8.77
CA LEU A 18 -10.92 -7.08 9.34
C LEU A 18 -11.39 -5.90 10.19
N SER A 19 -12.66 -5.49 10.08
CA SER A 19 -13.24 -4.47 10.95
C SER A 19 -13.63 -5.02 12.33
N GLU A 20 -13.86 -6.34 12.42
CA GLU A 20 -14.24 -7.00 13.67
C GLU A 20 -13.04 -7.61 14.39
N ARG A 21 -12.03 -8.10 13.64
CA ARG A 21 -10.88 -8.82 14.20
C ARG A 21 -9.56 -8.30 13.62
N PRO A 22 -8.53 -8.08 14.45
CA PRO A 22 -7.24 -7.65 13.96
C PRO A 22 -6.56 -8.78 13.16
N PRO A 23 -5.70 -8.44 12.19
CA PRO A 23 -5.00 -9.42 11.35
C PRO A 23 -4.30 -10.54 12.10
N ALA A 24 -3.68 -10.24 13.24
CA ALA A 24 -2.96 -11.24 14.03
C ALA A 24 -3.87 -12.40 14.48
N VAL A 25 -5.08 -12.08 14.94
CA VAL A 25 -6.08 -13.08 15.35
C VAL A 25 -6.58 -13.88 14.16
N ILE A 26 -6.81 -13.21 13.02
CA ILE A 26 -7.24 -13.85 11.77
C ILE A 26 -6.18 -14.85 11.29
N LEU A 27 -4.91 -14.45 11.28
CA LEU A 27 -3.80 -15.29 10.85
C LEU A 27 -3.61 -16.50 11.76
N GLN A 28 -3.64 -16.31 13.09
CA GLN A 28 -3.58 -17.40 14.05
C GLN A 28 -4.73 -18.39 13.86
N TRP A 29 -5.95 -17.88 13.63
CA TRP A 29 -7.11 -18.72 13.33
C TRP A 29 -6.91 -19.50 12.02
N SER A 30 -6.45 -18.84 10.94
CA SER A 30 -6.20 -19.47 9.65
C SER A 30 -5.25 -20.65 9.74
N ILE A 31 -4.21 -20.57 10.57
CA ILE A 31 -3.24 -21.66 10.81
C ILE A 31 -3.92 -22.89 11.44
N LEU A 32 -4.93 -22.70 12.28
CA LEU A 32 -5.62 -23.80 12.97
C LEU A 32 -6.63 -24.51 12.06
N ILE A 33 -7.24 -23.77 11.11
CA ILE A 33 -8.37 -24.27 10.33
C ILE A 33 -8.03 -24.61 8.87
N ALA A 34 -6.88 -24.20 8.35
CA ALA A 34 -6.49 -24.38 6.97
C ALA A 34 -5.21 -25.23 6.83
N PRO A 35 -5.07 -26.00 5.73
CA PRO A 35 -3.82 -26.68 5.41
C PRO A 35 -2.65 -25.70 5.24
N GLN A 36 -1.44 -26.16 5.55
CA GLN A 36 -0.21 -25.42 5.32
C GLN A 36 0.39 -25.70 3.93
N PRO A 37 1.00 -24.71 3.25
CA PRO A 37 1.03 -23.29 3.63
C PRO A 37 -0.35 -22.63 3.52
N VAL A 38 -0.69 -21.77 4.49
CA VAL A 38 -1.96 -21.02 4.46
C VAL A 38 -2.02 -20.17 3.19
N LYS A 39 -3.13 -20.31 2.44
CA LYS A 39 -3.46 -19.46 1.29
C LYS A 39 -4.67 -18.62 1.63
N MET A 40 -4.57 -17.31 1.47
CA MET A 40 -5.66 -16.39 1.82
C MET A 40 -5.89 -15.33 0.75
N MET A 41 -7.16 -14.96 0.57
CA MET A 41 -7.57 -13.85 -0.29
C MET A 41 -7.89 -12.66 0.59
N VAL A 42 -7.28 -11.51 0.31
CA VAL A 42 -7.51 -10.26 1.03
C VAL A 42 -8.28 -9.30 0.14
N ALA A 43 -9.51 -8.99 0.53
CA ALA A 43 -10.35 -8.03 -0.18
C ALA A 43 -10.17 -6.63 0.40
N GLY A 44 -9.53 -5.74 -0.36
CA GLY A 44 -9.15 -4.41 0.12
C GLY A 44 -8.30 -3.62 -0.87
N GLY A 45 -7.69 -2.55 -0.38
CA GLY A 45 -6.64 -1.82 -1.10
C GLY A 45 -5.24 -2.17 -0.58
N ASP A 46 -4.22 -1.48 -1.10
CA ASP A 46 -2.81 -1.72 -0.76
C ASP A 46 -2.55 -1.68 0.76
N GLY A 47 -3.14 -0.72 1.48
CA GLY A 47 -2.98 -0.60 2.93
C GLY A 47 -3.56 -1.80 3.71
N THR A 48 -4.65 -2.39 3.24
CA THR A 48 -5.26 -3.59 3.85
C THR A 48 -4.35 -4.80 3.68
N VAL A 49 -3.82 -4.97 2.47
CA VAL A 49 -2.88 -6.07 2.15
C VAL A 49 -1.59 -5.93 2.96
N ALA A 50 -1.01 -4.72 2.99
CA ALA A 50 0.19 -4.43 3.78
C ALA A 50 -0.03 -4.67 5.29
N TRP A 51 -1.23 -4.44 5.81
CA TRP A 51 -1.56 -4.71 7.21
C TRP A 51 -1.53 -6.21 7.54
N ILE A 52 -2.11 -7.05 6.67
CA ILE A 52 -2.05 -8.52 6.79
C ILE A 52 -0.60 -9.01 6.69
N LEU A 53 0.14 -8.60 5.66
CA LEU A 53 1.53 -9.02 5.45
C LEU A 53 2.42 -8.63 6.64
N SER A 54 2.25 -7.41 7.17
CA SER A 54 3.01 -6.95 8.33
C SER A 54 2.65 -7.72 9.59
N ALA A 55 1.41 -8.16 9.74
CA ALA A 55 0.99 -8.98 10.88
C ALA A 55 1.54 -10.41 10.77
N ALA A 56 1.52 -11.01 9.57
CA ALA A 56 2.11 -12.34 9.33
C ALA A 56 3.59 -12.35 9.68
N GLN A 57 4.32 -11.34 9.22
CA GLN A 57 5.74 -11.20 9.51
C GLN A 57 6.04 -10.93 10.99
N LYS A 58 5.18 -10.17 11.69
CA LYS A 58 5.33 -9.97 13.15
C LYS A 58 5.05 -11.22 13.96
N LEU A 59 4.23 -12.13 13.43
CA LEU A 59 3.92 -13.41 14.06
C LEU A 59 4.97 -14.49 13.76
N ASP A 60 5.94 -14.20 12.89
CA ASP A 60 7.03 -15.10 12.52
C ASP A 60 6.51 -16.48 12.07
N LEU A 61 5.55 -16.46 11.13
CA LEU A 61 4.88 -17.66 10.66
C LEU A 61 5.79 -18.49 9.77
N ASP A 62 5.86 -19.79 10.03
CA ASP A 62 6.55 -20.77 9.20
C ASP A 62 5.61 -21.93 8.81
N PRO A 63 5.29 -22.11 7.51
CA PRO A 63 5.68 -21.27 6.37
C PRO A 63 4.91 -19.94 6.31
N ASP A 64 5.49 -18.95 5.61
CA ASP A 64 4.81 -17.68 5.30
C ASP A 64 3.49 -17.93 4.54
N PRO A 65 2.41 -17.20 4.87
CA PRO A 65 1.15 -17.34 4.17
C PRO A 65 1.21 -16.74 2.75
N ALA A 66 0.62 -17.43 1.79
CA ALA A 66 0.43 -16.89 0.45
C ALA A 66 -0.81 -16.00 0.41
N VAL A 67 -0.63 -14.74 -0.01
CA VAL A 67 -1.70 -13.72 -0.04
C VAL A 67 -2.07 -13.37 -1.48
N GLY A 68 -3.31 -13.66 -1.86
CA GLY A 68 -3.94 -13.14 -3.07
C GLY A 68 -4.81 -11.90 -2.78
N ILE A 69 -5.06 -11.07 -3.80
CA ILE A 69 -5.71 -9.77 -3.62
C ILE A 69 -7.03 -9.72 -4.38
N ILE A 70 -8.08 -9.21 -3.73
CA ILE A 70 -9.31 -8.77 -4.40
C ILE A 70 -9.29 -7.23 -4.36
N PRO A 71 -9.00 -6.55 -5.49
CA PRO A 71 -8.81 -5.09 -5.54
C PRO A 71 -10.11 -4.32 -5.33
N LEU A 72 -10.38 -3.97 -4.07
CA LEU A 72 -11.51 -3.13 -3.66
C LEU A 72 -11.12 -1.67 -3.38
N GLY A 73 -9.82 -1.36 -3.38
CA GLY A 73 -9.30 -0.01 -3.22
C GLY A 73 -9.43 0.85 -4.48
N THR A 74 -8.90 2.08 -4.42
CA THR A 74 -8.87 3.01 -5.57
C THR A 74 -7.57 2.89 -6.38
N GLY A 75 -6.42 2.67 -5.73
CA GLY A 75 -5.12 2.53 -6.40
C GLY A 75 -4.83 1.10 -6.87
N ASN A 76 -4.75 0.18 -5.90
CA ASN A 76 -4.54 -1.26 -6.08
C ASN A 76 -3.24 -1.58 -6.85
N ASP A 77 -2.17 -0.84 -6.58
CA ASP A 77 -0.89 -0.99 -7.27
C ASP A 77 -0.29 -2.40 -7.07
N LEU A 78 -0.38 -2.98 -5.87
CA LEU A 78 0.03 -4.37 -5.61
C LEU A 78 -0.76 -5.35 -6.45
N SER A 79 -2.09 -5.18 -6.50
CA SER A 79 -2.97 -6.07 -7.25
C SER A 79 -2.64 -6.05 -8.75
N ARG A 80 -2.35 -4.86 -9.29
CA ARG A 80 -1.95 -4.70 -10.70
C ARG A 80 -0.65 -5.42 -11.00
N VAL A 81 0.38 -5.21 -10.18
CA VAL A 81 1.73 -5.77 -10.39
C VAL A 81 1.73 -7.29 -10.19
N LEU A 82 0.97 -7.79 -9.22
CA LEU A 82 0.86 -9.23 -8.93
C LEU A 82 -0.15 -9.96 -9.83
N GLY A 83 -0.79 -9.29 -10.78
CA GLY A 83 -1.68 -9.91 -11.77
C GLY A 83 -3.10 -10.20 -11.28
N TRP A 84 -3.51 -9.66 -10.14
CA TRP A 84 -4.88 -9.75 -9.62
C TRP A 84 -5.83 -8.69 -10.20
N GLY A 85 -5.29 -7.80 -11.03
CA GLY A 85 -6.04 -6.81 -11.78
C GLY A 85 -6.15 -5.45 -11.10
N SER A 86 -6.75 -4.51 -11.81
CA SER A 86 -6.85 -3.10 -11.40
C SER A 86 -7.99 -2.81 -10.44
N GLU A 87 -9.16 -3.40 -10.73
CA GLU A 87 -10.42 -3.12 -10.06
C GLU A 87 -11.32 -4.35 -10.23
N HIS A 88 -12.03 -4.74 -9.19
CA HIS A 88 -13.19 -5.63 -9.34
C HIS A 88 -14.47 -4.82 -9.58
N SER A 89 -15.35 -5.38 -10.42
CA SER A 89 -16.72 -4.90 -10.62
C SER A 89 -17.51 -4.93 -9.32
N SER A 90 -18.57 -4.11 -9.24
CA SER A 90 -19.54 -4.20 -8.13
C SER A 90 -20.13 -5.61 -8.02
N ASP A 91 -20.33 -6.27 -9.15
CA ASP A 91 -20.78 -7.65 -9.22
C ASP A 91 -19.56 -8.56 -9.25
N LEU A 92 -19.05 -8.86 -8.05
CA LEU A 92 -17.92 -9.74 -7.83
C LEU A 92 -18.33 -11.16 -8.22
N ASP A 93 -17.95 -11.63 -9.40
CA ASP A 93 -18.18 -13.01 -9.80
C ASP A 93 -17.21 -13.93 -9.06
N LEU A 94 -17.73 -14.63 -8.05
CA LEU A 94 -16.94 -15.55 -7.25
C LEU A 94 -16.38 -16.70 -8.10
N HIS A 95 -17.08 -17.15 -9.14
CA HIS A 95 -16.58 -18.24 -9.99
C HIS A 95 -15.27 -17.83 -10.66
N SER A 96 -15.25 -16.63 -11.28
CA SER A 96 -14.05 -16.04 -11.85
C SER A 96 -12.92 -15.89 -10.82
N VAL A 97 -13.22 -15.46 -9.59
CA VAL A 97 -12.21 -15.37 -8.52
C VAL A 97 -11.65 -16.74 -8.16
N LEU A 98 -12.50 -17.76 -8.02
CA LEU A 98 -12.06 -19.12 -7.71
C LEU A 98 -11.21 -19.72 -8.84
N GLU A 99 -11.56 -19.49 -10.10
CA GLU A 99 -10.73 -19.88 -11.25
C GLU A 99 -9.36 -19.19 -11.23
N LEU A 100 -9.33 -17.88 -10.94
CA LEU A 100 -8.07 -17.14 -10.79
C LEU A 100 -7.22 -17.73 -9.68
N VAL A 101 -7.80 -18.03 -8.52
CA VAL A 101 -7.11 -18.67 -7.38
C VAL A 101 -6.58 -20.05 -7.74
N GLN A 102 -7.34 -20.86 -8.47
CA GLN A 102 -6.89 -22.19 -8.91
C GLN A 102 -5.69 -22.13 -9.85
N ARG A 103 -5.61 -21.10 -10.71
CA ARG A 103 -4.51 -20.91 -11.67
C ARG A 103 -3.36 -20.09 -11.10
N ALA A 104 -3.54 -19.46 -9.95
CA ALA A 104 -2.56 -18.58 -9.34
C ALA A 104 -1.28 -19.34 -8.96
N LYS A 105 -0.16 -18.66 -9.17
CA LYS A 105 1.16 -19.12 -8.72
C LYS A 105 1.62 -18.24 -7.58
N THR A 106 2.33 -18.82 -6.62
CA THR A 106 2.96 -18.08 -5.54
C THR A 106 4.27 -17.47 -6.02
N GLY A 107 4.53 -16.24 -5.62
CA GLY A 107 5.79 -15.54 -5.85
C GLY A 107 6.24 -14.86 -4.57
N LEU A 108 7.53 -14.62 -4.45
CA LEU A 108 8.09 -13.83 -3.36
C LEU A 108 7.84 -12.34 -3.62
N LEU A 109 7.57 -11.59 -2.55
CA LEU A 109 7.42 -10.15 -2.58
C LEU A 109 8.47 -9.54 -1.67
N ASP A 110 9.30 -8.68 -2.22
CA ASP A 110 10.30 -7.95 -1.44
C ASP A 110 9.60 -7.00 -0.46
N ARG A 111 10.20 -6.83 0.72
CA ARG A 111 9.70 -5.95 1.77
C ARG A 111 10.86 -5.09 2.25
N TRP A 112 10.72 -3.79 2.11
CA TRP A 112 11.78 -2.85 2.50
C TRP A 112 11.56 -2.40 3.93
N SER A 113 12.64 -2.39 4.72
CA SER A 113 12.69 -1.70 6.00
C SER A 113 13.11 -0.25 5.76
N VAL A 114 12.37 0.69 6.34
CA VAL A 114 12.66 2.12 6.26
C VAL A 114 12.82 2.64 7.67
N GLU A 115 14.04 3.06 7.98
CA GLU A 115 14.39 3.66 9.26
C GLU A 115 14.33 5.19 9.15
N ILE A 116 13.51 5.81 10.01
CA ILE A 116 13.37 7.26 10.09
C ILE A 116 14.00 7.73 11.39
N LEU A 117 15.09 8.48 11.27
CA LEU A 117 15.79 9.12 12.39
C LEU A 117 15.41 10.59 12.44
N THR A 118 14.79 11.02 13.54
CA THR A 118 14.47 12.43 13.78
C THR A 118 15.36 13.01 14.86
N HIS A 119 16.08 14.06 14.49
CA HIS A 119 16.82 14.90 15.43
C HIS A 119 15.86 15.93 16.04
N ARG A 120 15.42 15.71 17.28
CA ARG A 120 14.67 16.75 18.02
C ARG A 120 15.65 17.61 18.79
N GLN A 121 15.86 18.84 18.34
CA GLN A 121 16.43 19.90 19.16
C GLN A 121 15.36 20.41 20.13
N LEU A 122 15.19 19.73 21.27
CA LEU A 122 14.62 20.36 22.45
C LEU A 122 15.74 20.62 23.45
N SER A 123 16.14 21.88 23.41
CA SER A 123 17.10 22.63 24.22
C SER A 123 17.03 22.30 25.71
N HIS A 124 18.21 22.25 26.35
CA HIS A 124 18.53 22.26 27.80
C HIS A 124 18.85 20.95 28.55
N LEU A 125 18.65 19.74 28.01
CA LEU A 125 18.86 18.48 28.78
C LEU A 125 19.54 17.31 28.05
N GLY A 126 20.02 17.51 26.83
CA GLY A 126 20.68 16.47 26.02
C GLY A 126 19.89 16.09 24.77
N ILE A 127 20.61 15.78 23.69
CA ILE A 127 20.05 15.44 22.38
C ILE A 127 19.24 14.15 22.50
N ARG A 128 17.95 14.17 22.19
CA ARG A 128 17.12 12.95 22.09
C ARG A 128 16.81 12.66 20.63
N MET A 129 17.46 11.62 20.10
CA MET A 129 17.13 11.01 18.81
C MET A 129 15.85 10.19 18.97
N SER A 130 14.88 10.35 18.06
CA SER A 130 13.78 9.39 17.95
C SER A 130 13.94 8.58 16.67
N LYS A 131 13.94 7.24 16.82
CA LYS A 131 13.97 6.27 15.72
C LYS A 131 12.57 5.71 15.50
N THR A 132 12.12 5.68 14.26
CA THR A 132 10.88 5.03 13.84
C THR A 132 11.19 4.07 12.70
N ASP A 133 10.88 2.79 12.89
CA ASP A 133 11.02 1.79 11.83
C ASP A 133 9.65 1.52 11.20
N ILE A 134 9.58 1.66 9.88
CA ILE A 134 8.40 1.31 9.08
C ILE A 134 8.78 0.30 8.00
N TYR A 135 7.76 -0.33 7.41
CA TYR A 135 7.95 -1.29 6.34
C TYR A 135 7.16 -0.89 5.11
N MET A 136 7.80 -1.04 3.95
CA MET A 136 7.27 -0.61 2.66
C MET A 136 7.12 -1.81 1.72
N TYR A 137 5.93 -1.96 1.14
CA TYR A 137 5.61 -2.99 0.15
C TYR A 137 5.48 -2.43 -1.27
N ASN A 138 5.15 -1.14 -1.42
CA ASN A 138 4.91 -0.54 -2.74
C ASN A 138 5.96 0.50 -3.05
N TYR A 139 5.86 1.65 -2.39
CA TYR A 139 6.73 2.79 -2.60
C TYR A 139 6.62 3.75 -1.41
N ILE A 140 7.62 4.62 -1.30
CA ILE A 140 7.65 5.77 -0.41
C ILE A 140 8.07 6.97 -1.25
N SER A 141 7.54 8.15 -0.91
CA SER A 141 7.88 9.38 -1.60
C SER A 141 8.16 10.53 -0.65
N ILE A 142 8.90 11.50 -1.17
CA ILE A 142 9.24 12.77 -0.53
C ILE A 142 8.93 13.88 -1.55
N GLY A 143 8.40 15.01 -1.08
CA GLY A 143 8.03 16.15 -1.94
C GLY A 143 6.57 16.15 -2.37
N VAL A 144 6.29 16.62 -3.59
CA VAL A 144 4.93 16.84 -4.11
C VAL A 144 4.06 15.59 -4.01
N ASP A 145 4.55 14.42 -4.41
CA ASP A 145 3.74 13.19 -4.34
C ASP A 145 3.27 12.86 -2.91
N ALA A 146 4.17 13.00 -1.94
CA ALA A 146 3.86 12.77 -0.53
C ALA A 146 2.85 13.80 -0.01
N GLN A 147 3.00 15.06 -0.43
CA GLN A 147 2.10 16.14 -0.05
C GLN A 147 0.70 15.95 -0.65
N VAL A 148 0.58 15.58 -1.94
CA VAL A 148 -0.70 15.23 -2.59
C VAL A 148 -1.37 14.08 -1.84
N THR A 149 -0.60 13.04 -1.51
CA THR A 149 -1.10 11.88 -0.77
C THR A 149 -1.61 12.26 0.62
N LEU A 150 -0.92 13.17 1.32
CA LEU A 150 -1.33 13.69 2.62
C LEU A 150 -2.62 14.52 2.53
N ASP A 151 -2.72 15.40 1.54
CA ASP A 151 -3.91 16.24 1.35
C ASP A 151 -5.13 15.41 0.95
N PHE A 152 -4.93 14.40 0.09
CA PHE A 152 -5.96 13.39 -0.19
C PHE A 152 -6.41 12.67 1.08
N HIS A 153 -5.47 12.22 1.92
CA HIS A 153 -5.80 11.55 3.17
C HIS A 153 -6.61 12.45 4.13
N ARG A 154 -6.22 13.71 4.26
CA ARG A 154 -6.93 14.72 5.08
C ARG A 154 -8.34 14.97 4.56
N ALA A 155 -8.49 15.16 3.25
CA ALA A 155 -9.79 15.39 2.63
C ALA A 155 -10.73 14.18 2.80
N ARG A 156 -10.21 12.96 2.61
CA ARG A 156 -10.95 11.71 2.81
C ARG A 156 -11.39 11.50 4.25
N SER A 157 -10.60 11.96 5.23
CA SER A 157 -10.94 11.90 6.65
C SER A 157 -11.91 13.01 7.09
N SER A 158 -12.27 13.95 6.21
CA SER A 158 -13.19 15.04 6.54
C SER A 158 -14.65 14.57 6.58
N ARG A 159 -15.43 15.15 7.51
CA ARG A 159 -16.86 14.84 7.67
C ARG A 159 -17.72 15.18 6.44
N PHE A 160 -17.23 16.05 5.57
CA PHE A 160 -17.94 16.54 4.39
C PHE A 160 -17.54 15.83 3.10
N TYR A 161 -16.76 14.76 3.18
CA TYR A 161 -16.35 13.97 2.02
C TYR A 161 -17.59 13.26 1.42
N PRO A 162 -18.04 13.63 0.21
CA PRO A 162 -19.21 13.01 -0.42
C PRO A 162 -18.91 11.53 -0.68
N PHE A 163 -19.91 10.67 -0.46
CA PHE A 163 -19.80 9.21 -0.50
C PHE A 163 -18.81 8.66 -1.54
N GLY A 164 -17.63 8.27 -1.06
CA GLY A 164 -16.78 7.13 -1.43
C GLY A 164 -16.57 6.71 -2.89
N SER A 165 -16.94 7.50 -3.90
CA SER A 165 -16.85 7.02 -5.28
C SER A 165 -15.39 7.00 -5.76
N ARG A 166 -14.97 5.88 -6.34
CA ARG A 166 -13.61 5.70 -6.89
C ARG A 166 -13.28 6.78 -7.94
N PHE A 167 -14.28 7.21 -8.71
CA PHE A 167 -14.15 8.30 -9.68
C PHE A 167 -13.83 9.64 -9.00
N PHE A 168 -14.59 9.99 -7.96
CA PHE A 168 -14.35 11.22 -7.20
C PHE A 168 -12.98 11.19 -6.51
N ASN A 169 -12.54 10.03 -6.00
CA ASN A 169 -11.18 9.88 -5.48
C ASN A 169 -10.12 10.22 -6.52
N LYS A 170 -10.22 9.66 -7.74
CA LYS A 170 -9.27 9.94 -8.82
C LYS A 170 -9.29 11.42 -9.21
N MET A 171 -10.45 12.06 -9.26
CA MET A 171 -10.58 13.50 -9.54
C MET A 171 -10.00 14.38 -8.44
N LEU A 172 -10.15 14.00 -7.17
CA LEU A 172 -9.57 14.71 -6.04
C LEU A 172 -8.03 14.65 -6.08
N TYR A 173 -7.46 13.49 -6.39
CA TYR A 173 -6.02 13.31 -6.62
C TYR A 173 -5.52 14.21 -7.77
N LEU A 174 -6.24 14.25 -8.89
CA LEU A 174 -5.92 15.13 -10.01
C LEU A 174 -5.96 16.61 -9.59
N GLY A 175 -7.00 17.02 -8.87
CA GLY A 175 -7.17 18.38 -8.37
C GLY A 175 -6.04 18.82 -7.44
N PHE A 176 -5.68 18.00 -6.44
CA PHE A 176 -4.56 18.30 -5.54
C PHE A 176 -3.21 18.29 -6.26
N GLY A 177 -3.00 17.38 -7.21
CA GLY A 177 -1.82 17.42 -8.08
C GLY A 177 -1.69 18.75 -8.81
N THR A 178 -2.78 19.27 -9.37
CA THR A 178 -2.76 20.57 -10.06
C THR A 178 -2.57 21.78 -9.12
N GLN A 179 -3.09 21.72 -7.89
CA GLN A 179 -2.88 22.80 -6.92
C GLN A 179 -1.44 22.91 -6.45
N GLN A 180 -0.71 21.79 -6.35
CA GLN A 180 0.68 21.83 -5.87
C GLN A 180 1.68 22.32 -6.92
N VAL A 181 1.39 22.07 -8.20
CA VAL A 181 2.10 22.74 -9.33
C VAL A 181 2.01 24.28 -9.18
N VAL A 182 0.93 24.77 -8.57
CA VAL A 182 0.71 26.21 -8.32
C VAL A 182 1.26 26.66 -6.95
N ALA A 183 1.26 25.81 -5.93
CA ALA A 183 1.57 26.18 -4.54
C ALA A 183 3.07 26.23 -4.18
N ALA A 184 3.98 25.72 -5.03
CA ALA A 184 5.45 25.88 -4.89
C ALA A 184 6.10 25.37 -3.58
N ASP A 185 5.38 24.76 -2.64
CA ASP A 185 5.90 24.33 -1.33
C ASP A 185 7.07 23.33 -1.42
N CYS A 186 7.10 22.55 -2.49
CA CYS A 186 8.13 21.53 -2.75
C CYS A 186 9.19 21.98 -3.76
N LYS A 187 9.21 23.26 -4.17
CA LYS A 187 10.28 23.76 -5.06
C LYS A 187 11.65 23.61 -4.41
N ASN A 188 12.67 23.45 -5.26
CA ASN A 188 14.06 23.32 -4.85
C ASN A 188 14.27 22.22 -3.79
N LEU A 189 13.59 21.07 -3.96
CA LEU A 189 13.70 19.99 -2.98
C LEU A 189 15.14 19.44 -2.94
N GLU A 190 15.84 19.45 -4.07
CA GLU A 190 17.25 19.07 -4.19
C GLU A 190 18.18 19.87 -3.28
N GLN A 191 17.86 21.13 -2.98
CA GLN A 191 18.65 21.97 -2.07
C GLN A 191 18.43 21.62 -0.59
N ARG A 192 17.42 20.81 -0.29
CA ARG A 192 17.02 20.41 1.07
C ARG A 192 17.33 18.94 1.37
N LEU A 193 17.84 18.21 0.39
CA LEU A 193 18.08 16.77 0.48
C LEU A 193 19.53 16.43 0.15
N ASN A 194 20.09 15.50 0.91
CA ASN A 194 21.29 14.78 0.51
C ASN A 194 20.89 13.33 0.25
N LEU A 195 21.04 12.87 -0.99
CA LEU A 195 20.78 11.48 -1.37
C LEU A 195 22.10 10.71 -1.37
N TYR A 196 22.11 9.55 -0.71
CA TYR A 196 23.21 8.60 -0.77
C TYR A 196 22.67 7.27 -1.28
N LEU A 197 23.32 6.70 -2.30
CA LEU A 197 23.06 5.35 -2.80
C LEU A 197 24.29 4.50 -2.54
N ASP A 198 24.12 3.41 -1.79
CA ASP A 198 25.20 2.51 -1.38
C ASP A 198 26.40 3.24 -0.74
N GLY A 199 26.10 4.29 0.05
CA GLY A 199 27.08 5.13 0.73
C GLY A 199 27.73 6.22 -0.13
N VAL A 200 27.39 6.30 -1.42
CA VAL A 200 27.89 7.32 -2.34
C VAL A 200 26.88 8.45 -2.47
N GLN A 201 27.31 9.70 -2.24
CA GLN A 201 26.45 10.86 -2.44
C GLN A 201 26.14 11.04 -3.93
N VAL A 202 24.87 11.30 -4.23
CA VAL A 202 24.37 11.54 -5.58
C VAL A 202 23.94 12.99 -5.70
N ASP A 203 24.43 13.67 -6.73
CA ASP A 203 23.97 15.02 -7.08
C ASP A 203 22.57 14.94 -7.68
N LEU A 204 21.63 15.64 -7.04
CA LEU A 204 20.23 15.67 -7.45
C LEU A 204 20.01 16.78 -8.50
N PRO A 205 19.29 16.50 -9.59
CA PRO A 205 18.82 17.56 -10.49
C PRO A 205 17.74 18.41 -9.79
N GLU A 206 17.36 19.54 -10.42
CA GLU A 206 16.18 20.28 -9.98
C GLU A 206 14.96 19.35 -9.98
N LEU A 207 14.35 19.16 -8.82
CA LEU A 207 13.24 18.24 -8.64
C LEU A 207 12.30 18.71 -7.54
N GLU A 208 11.05 18.30 -7.64
CA GLU A 208 10.02 18.60 -6.62
C GLU A 208 9.56 17.33 -5.88
N SER A 209 9.98 16.15 -6.31
CA SER A 209 9.65 14.89 -5.64
C SER A 209 10.67 13.78 -5.93
N ILE A 210 10.89 12.92 -4.93
CA ILE A 210 11.62 11.65 -5.06
C ILE A 210 10.66 10.52 -4.69
N VAL A 211 10.64 9.46 -5.48
CA VAL A 211 9.86 8.24 -5.21
C VAL A 211 10.80 7.04 -5.23
N ILE A 212 10.81 6.26 -4.16
CA ILE A 212 11.53 4.99 -4.06
C ILE A 212 10.51 3.86 -4.25
N LEU A 213 10.74 3.01 -5.26
CA LEU A 213 9.80 1.98 -5.70
C LEU A 213 10.30 0.58 -5.32
N ASN A 214 9.44 -0.21 -4.69
CA ASN A 214 9.60 -1.66 -4.54
C ASN A 214 8.86 -2.43 -5.65
N ILE A 215 7.83 -1.83 -6.24
CA ILE A 215 7.05 -2.41 -7.35
C ILE A 215 7.01 -1.47 -8.56
N ALA A 216 6.79 -2.04 -9.75
CA ALA A 216 6.72 -1.28 -11.00
C ALA A 216 5.34 -0.61 -11.24
N SER A 217 4.74 -0.05 -10.19
CA SER A 217 3.46 0.68 -10.25
C SER A 217 3.40 1.74 -9.16
N TRP A 218 3.01 2.95 -9.55
CA TRP A 218 2.85 4.11 -8.69
C TRP A 218 1.56 4.85 -9.04
N GLY A 219 0.92 5.51 -8.06
CA GLY A 219 -0.17 6.44 -8.33
C GLY A 219 -1.37 5.84 -9.08
N ALA A 220 -1.79 4.61 -8.72
CA ALA A 220 -2.90 3.89 -9.35
C ALA A 220 -2.60 3.33 -10.75
N GLY A 221 -1.41 2.78 -10.97
CA GLY A 221 -1.07 2.00 -12.17
C GLY A 221 -0.02 2.63 -13.09
N VAL A 222 0.59 3.76 -12.73
CA VAL A 222 1.63 4.39 -13.53
C VAL A 222 2.91 3.57 -13.42
N ASN A 223 3.42 3.08 -14.56
CA ASN A 223 4.69 2.36 -14.61
C ASN A 223 5.84 3.31 -14.95
N LEU A 224 6.55 3.78 -13.92
CA LEU A 224 7.68 4.72 -14.07
C LEU A 224 8.89 4.09 -14.81
N TRP A 225 9.08 2.77 -14.73
CA TRP A 225 10.17 2.06 -15.42
C TRP A 225 9.93 1.89 -16.93
N GLY A 226 8.69 1.99 -17.37
CA GLY A 226 8.29 1.82 -18.77
C GLY A 226 8.32 3.11 -19.62
N ILE A 227 8.53 4.28 -18.99
CA ILE A 227 8.37 5.60 -19.65
C ILE A 227 9.38 5.81 -20.80
N ASN A 228 10.52 5.12 -20.77
CA ASN A 228 11.57 5.24 -21.79
C ASN A 228 11.55 4.13 -22.86
N LYS A 229 10.48 3.31 -22.94
CA LYS A 229 10.29 2.37 -24.06
C LYS A 229 9.39 3.00 -25.12
N CYS A 230 9.94 3.95 -25.87
CA CYS A 230 9.41 4.41 -27.16
C CYS A 230 10.20 3.75 -28.29
#